data_AF-A0A2S9G2K5-F1
#
_entry.id   AF-A0A2S9G2K5-F1
#
_cell.length_a   1.000
_cell.length_b   1.000
_cell.length_c   1.000
_cell.angle_alpha   90.00
_cell.angle_beta   90.00
_cell.angle_gamma   90.00
#
_symmetry.space_group_name_H-M   'P 1'
#
loop_
_entity.id
_entity.type
_entity.pdbx_description
1 polymer ?
#
loop_
_entity_poly.entity_id
_entity_poly.type
_entity_poly.pdbx_seq_one_letter_code
_entity_poly.pdbx_strand_id
1 'polypeptide(L)'
;AVPDAELPALVAGLAATGAVRPSTIVVHTSGANGIGLLAPLAGRGCITLAIHPAMTFVGTEEDVDRLRGTCFGITAGDEIGYAIA
;
A
#
# COMPACT_ATOMS: atom_id res chain seq x y z
N ALA A 1 10.06 4.04 -6.33
CA ALA A 1 9.47 3.02 -5.44
C ALA A 1 10.16 3.10 -4.08
N VAL A 2 9.49 2.69 -3.00
CA VAL A 2 10.06 2.62 -1.64
C VAL A 2 10.41 1.14 -1.36
N PRO A 3 11.62 0.81 -0.89
CA PRO A 3 11.96 -0.56 -0.49
C PRO A 3 11.11 -1.07 0.67
N ASP A 4 10.79 -2.36 0.67
CA ASP A 4 9.96 -2.99 1.71
C ASP A 4 10.47 -2.75 3.13
N ALA A 5 11.80 -2.79 3.32
CA ALA A 5 12.44 -2.57 4.62
C ALA A 5 12.27 -1.12 5.14
N GLU A 6 12.01 -0.16 4.26
CA GLU A 6 11.85 1.25 4.60
C GLU A 6 10.38 1.62 4.90
N LEU A 7 9.43 0.78 4.46
CA LEU A 7 7.99 1.04 4.61
C LEU A 7 7.57 1.33 6.06
N PRO A 8 7.99 0.56 7.10
CA PRO A 8 7.55 0.83 8.46
C PRO A 8 7.99 2.21 8.97
N ALA A 9 9.24 2.59 8.72
CA ALA A 9 9.78 3.87 9.15
C ALA A 9 9.14 5.04 8.39
N LEU A 10 8.93 4.89 7.07
CA LEU A 10 8.26 5.90 6.25
C LEU A 10 6.83 6.15 6.74
N VAL A 11 6.05 5.09 6.97
CA VAL A 11 4.65 5.20 7.41
C VAL A 11 4.55 5.85 8.79
N ALA A 12 5.43 5.47 9.72
CA ALA A 12 5.51 6.12 11.02
C ALA A 12 5.83 7.62 10.90
N GLY A 13 6.78 7.99 10.04
CA GLY A 13 7.14 9.39 9.78
C GLY A 13 6.00 10.20 9.16
N LEU A 14 5.29 9.64 8.18
CA LEU A 14 4.11 10.28 7.57
C LEU A 14 3.00 10.50 8.60
N ALA A 15 2.75 9.53 9.48
CA ALA A 15 1.77 9.66 10.55
C ALA A 15 2.17 10.71 11.60
N ALA A 16 3.47 10.76 11.98
CA ALA A 16 3.99 11.70 12.95
C ALA A 16 3.95 13.16 12.46
N THR A 17 4.26 13.38 11.18
CA THR A 17 4.23 14.72 10.57
C THR A 17 2.82 15.22 10.27
N GLY A 18 1.82 14.32 10.21
CA GLY A 18 0.48 14.67 9.76
C GLY A 18 0.43 15.09 8.29
N ALA A 19 1.42 14.69 7.49
CA ALA A 19 1.53 15.06 6.08
C ALA A 19 0.38 14.49 5.22
N VAL A 20 -0.21 13.37 5.65
CA VAL A 20 -1.34 12.73 4.98
C VAL A 20 -2.65 13.21 5.60
N ARG A 21 -3.55 13.74 4.77
CA ARG A 21 -4.86 14.22 5.21
C ARG A 21 -5.77 13.05 5.57
N PRO A 22 -6.67 13.19 6.56
CA PRO A 22 -7.76 12.25 6.75
C PRO A 22 -8.55 12.00 5.47
N SER A 23 -9.16 10.82 5.35
CA SER A 23 -9.90 10.33 4.18
C SER A 23 -9.08 10.19 2.89
N THR A 24 -7.75 10.32 2.96
CA THR A 24 -6.86 9.97 1.85
C THR A 24 -6.77 8.46 1.73
N ILE A 25 -6.85 7.94 0.49
CA ILE A 25 -6.56 6.53 0.20
C ILE A 25 -5.04 6.35 0.19
N VAL A 26 -4.53 5.46 1.02
CA VAL A 26 -3.12 5.11 1.11
C VAL A 26 -2.94 3.63 0.81
N VAL A 27 -2.06 3.33 -0.13
CA VAL A 27 -1.80 1.98 -0.61
C VAL A 27 -0.32 1.67 -0.51
N HIS A 28 0.04 0.47 -0.07
CA HIS A 28 1.36 -0.11 -0.36
C HIS A 28 1.23 -1.29 -1.32
N THR A 29 2.31 -1.56 -2.07
CA THR A 29 2.35 -2.62 -3.08
C THR A 29 3.21 -3.81 -2.71
N SER A 30 3.79 -3.83 -1.51
CA SER A 30 4.54 -4.98 -1.01
C SER A 30 3.61 -6.18 -0.80
N GLY A 31 3.94 -7.30 -1.44
CA GLY A 31 3.30 -8.60 -1.16
C GLY A 31 3.88 -9.32 0.06
N ALA A 32 4.98 -8.82 0.62
CA ALA A 32 5.61 -9.39 1.82
C ALA A 32 5.08 -8.77 3.13
N ASN A 33 4.47 -7.59 3.05
CA ASN A 33 3.93 -6.86 4.19
C ASN A 33 2.40 -6.89 4.17
N GLY A 34 1.78 -7.10 5.34
CA GLY A 34 0.33 -6.99 5.50
C GLY A 34 -0.12 -5.55 5.73
N ILE A 35 -1.44 -5.32 5.58
CA ILE A 35 -2.05 -4.00 5.76
C ILE A 35 -1.82 -3.36 7.14
N GLY A 36 -1.54 -4.16 8.17
CA GLY A 36 -1.23 -3.69 9.52
C GLY A 36 -0.06 -2.70 9.57
N LEU A 37 0.82 -2.73 8.57
CA LEU A 37 1.89 -1.74 8.38
C LEU A 37 1.34 -0.30 8.29
N LEU A 38 0.13 -0.12 7.76
CA LEU A 38 -0.54 1.18 7.60
C LEU A 38 -1.36 1.62 8.83
N ALA A 39 -1.36 0.86 9.92
CA ALA A 39 -2.13 1.18 11.13
C ALA A 39 -1.89 2.61 11.67
N PRO A 40 -0.65 3.18 11.65
CA PRO A 40 -0.43 4.56 12.08
C PRO A 40 -1.22 5.60 11.26
N LEU A 41 -1.42 5.36 9.96
CA LEU A 41 -2.19 6.24 9.08
C LEU A 41 -3.69 5.97 9.17
N ALA A 42 -4.10 4.72 9.34
CA ALA A 42 -5.50 4.37 9.61
C ALA A 42 -6.00 5.07 10.90
N GLY A 43 -5.20 5.08 11.96
CA GLY A 43 -5.50 5.80 13.20
C GLY A 43 -5.64 7.33 13.04
N ARG A 44 -5.23 7.89 11.88
CA ARG A 44 -5.40 9.31 11.51
C ARG A 44 -6.58 9.53 10.56
N GLY A 45 -7.39 8.50 10.32
CA GLY A 45 -8.57 8.54 9.46
C GLY A 45 -8.26 8.34 7.97
N CYS A 46 -7.08 7.83 7.61
CA CYS A 46 -6.79 7.43 6.23
C CYS A 46 -7.53 6.13 5.89
N ILE A 47 -7.91 5.97 4.63
CA ILE A 47 -8.44 4.72 4.08
C ILE A 47 -7.24 3.91 3.59
N THR A 48 -6.97 2.76 4.20
CA THR A 48 -5.74 2.01 3.94
C THR A 48 -6.03 0.74 3.15
N LEU A 49 -5.14 0.40 2.21
CA LEU A 49 -5.20 -0.81 1.40
C LEU A 49 -3.79 -1.40 1.23
N ALA A 50 -3.69 -2.73 1.18
CA ALA A 50 -2.54 -3.42 0.64
C ALA A 50 -2.92 -3.98 -0.73
N ILE A 51 -2.28 -3.51 -1.81
CA ILE A 51 -2.58 -3.94 -3.19
C ILE A 51 -1.28 -4.38 -3.84
N HIS A 52 -1.02 -5.68 -3.90
CA HIS A 52 0.22 -6.20 -4.46
C HIS A 52 -0.06 -6.99 -5.74
N PRO A 53 0.69 -6.74 -6.83
CA PRO A 53 0.62 -7.59 -7.99
C PRO A 53 1.22 -8.97 -7.68
N ALA A 54 0.66 -10.03 -8.25
CA ALA A 54 1.14 -11.40 -8.12
C ALA A 54 2.33 -11.67 -9.05
N MET A 55 3.35 -10.81 -8.99
CA MET A 55 4.58 -10.92 -9.76
C MET A 55 5.74 -10.22 -9.04
N THR A 56 6.97 -10.58 -9.41
CA THR A 56 8.19 -9.89 -8.98
C THR A 56 8.57 -8.83 -10.01
N PHE A 57 8.75 -7.59 -9.54
CA PHE A 57 9.44 -6.55 -10.30
C PHE A 57 10.93 -6.81 -10.27
N VAL A 58 11.56 -6.92 -11.44
CA VAL A 58 13.01 -7.09 -11.59
C VAL A 58 13.70 -5.78 -12.01
N GLY A 59 12.94 -4.73 -12.30
CA GLY A 59 13.41 -3.38 -12.59
C GLY A 59 13.59 -3.08 -14.08
N THR A 60 12.93 -3.83 -14.97
CA THR A 60 13.01 -3.65 -16.43
C THR A 60 11.74 -3.02 -16.99
N GLU A 61 11.80 -2.47 -18.21
CA GLU A 61 10.60 -1.93 -18.89
C GLU A 61 9.51 -2.99 -19.09
N GLU A 62 9.91 -4.25 -19.31
CA GLU A 62 9.01 -5.40 -19.47
C GLU A 62 8.13 -5.63 -18.23
N ASP A 63 8.56 -5.20 -17.03
CA ASP A 63 7.71 -5.31 -15.85
C ASP A 63 6.42 -4.50 -15.97
N VAL A 64 6.45 -3.36 -16.68
CA VAL A 64 5.24 -2.53 -16.91
C VAL A 64 4.28 -3.24 -17.85
N ASP A 65 4.79 -3.90 -18.88
CA ASP A 65 3.97 -4.67 -19.81
C ASP A 65 3.36 -5.89 -19.11
N ARG A 66 4.15 -6.60 -18.29
CA ARG A 66 3.68 -7.76 -17.50
C ARG A 66 2.69 -7.38 -16.41
N LEU A 67 2.77 -6.15 -15.89
CA LEU A 67 1.78 -5.63 -14.94
C LEU A 67 0.38 -5.59 -15.56
N ARG A 68 0.28 -5.38 -16.89
CA ARG A 68 -0.98 -5.47 -17.60
C ARG A 68 -1.44 -6.93 -17.67
N GLY A 69 -2.50 -7.25 -16.94
CA GLY A 69 -3.10 -8.58 -16.93
C GLY A 69 -2.60 -9.50 -15.80
N THR A 70 -1.73 -9.02 -14.92
CA THR A 70 -1.38 -9.76 -13.70
C THR A 70 -2.54 -9.72 -12.70
N CYS A 71 -2.67 -10.77 -11.89
CA CYS A 71 -3.59 -10.78 -10.77
C CYS A 71 -3.06 -9.88 -9.65
N PHE A 72 -3.95 -9.30 -8.86
CA PHE A 72 -3.60 -8.51 -7.67
C PHE A 72 -4.21 -9.15 -6.42
N GLY A 73 -3.40 -9.24 -5.37
CA GLY A 73 -3.89 -9.50 -4.02
C GLY A 73 -4.27 -8.17 -3.37
N ILE A 74 -5.50 -8.07 -2.87
CA ILE A 74 -6.00 -6.88 -2.19
C ILE A 74 -6.42 -7.25 -0.77
N THR A 75 -5.92 -6.49 0.21
CA THR A 75 -6.42 -6.51 1.59
C THR A 75 -6.94 -5.13 1.94
N ALA A 76 -8.18 -5.06 2.41
CA ALA A 76 -8.81 -3.87 2.94
C ALA A 76 -8.92 -3.95 4.47
N GLY A 77 -8.80 -2.80 5.14
CA GLY A 77 -8.84 -2.71 6.60
C GLY A 77 -10.25 -2.53 7.17
N ASP A 78 -11.19 -2.10 6.34
CA ASP A 78 -12.59 -1.84 6.68
C ASP A 78 -13.50 -1.94 5.44
N GLU A 79 -14.80 -1.73 5.65
CA GLU A 79 -15.82 -1.77 4.59
C GLU A 79 -15.64 -0.68 3.52
N ILE A 80 -15.08 0.48 3.89
CA ILE A 80 -14.83 1.58 2.94
C ILE A 80 -13.71 1.17 1.99
N GLY A 81 -12.62 0.62 2.54
CA GLY A 81 -11.54 0.05 1.76
C GLY A 81 -12.02 -1.10 0.88
N TYR A 82 -12.92 -1.95 1.38
CA TYR A 82 -13.47 -3.06 0.60
C TYR A 82 -14.32 -2.57 -0.57
N ALA A 83 -15.07 -1.48 -0.40
CA ALA A 83 -15.86 -0.89 -1.49
C ALA A 83 -15.02 -0.24 -2.60
N ILE A 84 -13.76 0.08 -2.33
CA ILE A 84 -12.81 0.63 -3.32
C ILE A 84 -12.10 -0.48 -4.10
N ALA A 85 -11.91 -1.63 -3.47
CA ALA A 85 -11.11 -2.76 -3.96
C ALA A 85 -11.69 -3.42 -5.22
#